data_AF-A0A7X7HW28-F1
#
_entry.id   AF-A0A7X7HW28-F1
#
_cell.length_a   1.000
_cell.length_b   1.000
_cell.length_c   1.000
_cell.angle_alpha   90.00
_cell.angle_beta   90.00
_cell.angle_gamma   90.00
#
_symmetry.space_group_name_H-M   'P 1'
#
loop_
_entity.id
_entity.type
_entity.pdbx_description
1 polymer ?
#
loop_
_entity_poly.entity_id
_entity_poly.type
_entity_poly.pdbx_seq_one_letter_code
_entity_poly.pdbx_strand_id
1 'polypeptide(L)'
;KRGPTGVIGTNRSCAVETVGHLTEDLAAGTLPDPADGDAQSVRELLLERGVEVVDGRAWLAIDEHEKGLGEAAGRERTKLPNRAAMMDVAASAHAR
;
A
#
# COMPACT_ATOMS: atom_id res chain seq x y z
N LYS A 1 10.07 7.80 -11.04
CA LYS A 1 11.01 7.28 -12.07
C LYS A 1 11.04 8.13 -13.34
N ARG A 2 9.92 8.38 -14.04
CA ARG A 2 9.92 9.02 -15.38
C ARG A 2 9.30 10.43 -15.48
N GLY A 3 9.03 11.08 -14.34
CA GLY A 3 8.28 12.35 -14.30
C GLY A 3 6.76 12.16 -14.36
N PRO A 4 5.97 13.24 -14.21
CA PRO A 4 4.51 13.19 -14.12
C PRO A 4 3.83 13.16 -15.52
N THR A 5 4.29 12.27 -16.40
CA THR A 5 3.75 12.13 -17.76
C THR A 5 3.42 10.67 -18.09
N GLY A 6 2.43 10.47 -18.97
CA GLY A 6 1.96 9.15 -19.40
C GLY A 6 0.66 8.69 -18.74
N VAL A 7 -0.02 7.73 -19.38
CA VAL A 7 -1.25 7.10 -18.85
C VAL A 7 -0.91 5.95 -17.90
N ILE A 8 -1.91 5.43 -17.17
CA ILE A 8 -1.77 4.28 -16.25
C ILE A 8 -1.02 3.11 -16.91
N GLY A 9 -1.34 2.79 -18.17
CA GLY A 9 -0.68 1.70 -18.91
C GLY A 9 0.83 1.90 -19.10
N THR A 10 1.31 3.14 -19.18
CA THR A 10 2.75 3.41 -19.30
C THR A 10 3.50 3.04 -18.02
N ASN A 11 2.86 3.14 -16.85
CA ASN A 11 3.46 2.73 -15.58
C ASN A 11 3.66 1.21 -15.53
N ARG A 12 2.74 0.42 -16.11
CA ARG A 12 2.88 -1.04 -16.18
C ARG A 12 4.14 -1.45 -16.93
N SER A 13 4.35 -0.94 -18.14
CA SER A 13 5.55 -1.26 -18.93
C SER A 13 6.83 -0.75 -18.27
N CYS A 14 6.79 0.41 -17.60
CA CYS A 14 7.90 0.91 -16.79
C CYS A 14 8.29 -0.03 -15.64
N ALA A 15 7.27 -0.54 -14.95
CA ALA A 15 7.44 -1.43 -13.82
C ALA A 15 8.02 -2.76 -14.27
N VAL A 16 7.52 -3.33 -15.38
CA VAL A 16 8.04 -4.57 -15.96
C VAL A 16 9.53 -4.45 -16.28
N GLU A 17 9.95 -3.39 -16.95
CA GLU A 17 11.38 -3.13 -17.24
C GLU A 17 12.22 -3.06 -15.94
N THR A 18 11.72 -2.35 -14.92
CA THR A 18 12.43 -2.19 -13.64
C THR A 18 12.57 -3.53 -12.90
N VAL A 19 11.50 -4.31 -12.86
CA VAL A 19 11.50 -5.65 -12.25
C VAL A 19 12.40 -6.60 -13.04
N GLY A 20 12.45 -6.45 -14.37
CA GLY A 20 13.38 -7.16 -15.25
C GLY A 20 14.83 -6.94 -14.82
N HIS A 21 15.28 -5.69 -14.76
CA HIS A 21 16.64 -5.37 -14.30
C HIS A 21 16.91 -5.86 -12.87
N LEU A 22 15.96 -5.71 -11.95
CA LEU A 22 16.12 -6.22 -10.58
C LEU A 22 16.30 -7.74 -10.54
N THR A 23 15.60 -8.47 -11.41
CA THR A 23 15.69 -9.93 -11.49
C THR A 23 17.00 -10.35 -12.15
N GLU A 24 17.48 -9.60 -13.14
CA GLU A 24 18.80 -9.79 -13.76
C GLU A 24 19.92 -9.59 -12.74
N ASP A 25 19.87 -8.52 -11.93
CA ASP A 25 20.82 -8.26 -10.85
C ASP A 25 20.81 -9.38 -9.80
N LEU A 26 19.61 -9.86 -9.42
CA LEU A 26 19.46 -10.99 -8.52
C LEU A 26 20.11 -12.26 -9.08
N ALA A 27 19.84 -12.58 -10.35
CA ALA A 27 20.40 -13.75 -11.02
C ALA A 27 21.92 -13.65 -11.22
N ALA A 28 22.44 -12.44 -11.42
CA ALA A 28 23.87 -12.16 -11.53
C ALA A 28 24.60 -12.16 -10.18
N GLY A 29 23.87 -12.20 -9.05
CA GLY A 29 24.45 -12.11 -7.71
C GLY A 29 25.09 -10.76 -7.40
N THR A 30 24.61 -9.69 -8.05
CA THR A 30 25.15 -8.32 -7.85
C THR A 30 24.46 -7.58 -6.72
N LEU A 31 23.35 -8.11 -6.21
CA LEU A 31 22.65 -7.56 -5.05
C LEU A 31 23.41 -7.85 -3.75
N PRO A 32 23.44 -6.89 -2.80
CA PRO A 32 24.05 -7.13 -1.51
C PRO A 32 23.24 -8.14 -0.70
N ASP A 33 23.94 -8.95 0.11
CA ASP A 33 23.27 -9.78 1.11
C ASP A 33 22.55 -8.90 2.14
N PRO A 34 21.30 -9.24 2.50
CA PRO A 34 20.59 -8.50 3.53
C PRO A 34 21.27 -8.70 4.88
N ALA A 35 21.46 -7.60 5.63
CA ALA A 35 21.94 -7.67 7.01
C ALA A 35 20.94 -8.39 7.93
N ASP A 36 19.66 -8.33 7.58
CA ASP A 36 18.57 -9.06 8.22
C ASP A 36 17.58 -9.52 7.13
N GLY A 37 17.34 -10.84 7.09
CA GLY A 37 16.48 -11.48 6.10
C GLY A 37 15.05 -11.73 6.58
N ASP A 38 14.70 -11.36 7.83
CA ASP A 38 13.35 -11.55 8.33
C ASP A 38 12.38 -10.52 7.69
N ALA A 39 11.29 -11.05 7.12
CA ALA A 39 10.23 -10.25 6.52
C ALA A 39 9.46 -9.41 7.56
N GLN A 40 9.54 -9.75 8.86
CA GLN A 40 8.87 -9.00 9.93
C GLN A 40 9.66 -7.76 10.40
N SER A 41 10.97 -7.69 10.18
CA SER A 41 11.81 -6.65 10.79
C SER A 41 11.37 -5.23 10.44
N VAL A 42 10.89 -4.99 9.21
CA VAL A 42 10.34 -3.68 8.82
C VAL A 42 9.05 -3.37 9.57
N ARG A 43 8.19 -4.37 9.77
CA ARG A 43 6.92 -4.20 10.49
C ARG A 43 7.17 -3.93 11.97
N GLU A 44 8.09 -4.65 12.59
CA GLU A 44 8.51 -4.44 13.98
C GLU A 44 9.11 -3.05 14.16
N LEU A 45 10.01 -2.62 13.27
CA LEU A 45 10.59 -1.28 13.28
C LEU A 45 9.54 -0.17 13.19
N LEU A 46 8.49 -0.36 12.40
CA LEU A 46 7.39 0.59 12.30
C LEU A 46 6.59 0.67 13.62
N LEU A 47 6.35 -0.48 14.27
CA LEU A 47 5.68 -0.53 15.57
C LEU A 47 6.51 0.14 16.67
N GLU A 48 7.82 -0.16 16.73
CA GLU A 48 8.76 0.48 17.67
C GLU A 48 8.80 2.00 17.53
N ARG A 49 8.65 2.50 16.29
CA ARG A 49 8.58 3.94 15.99
C ARG A 49 7.20 4.55 16.22
N GLY A 50 6.22 3.77 16.67
CA GLY A 50 4.85 4.24 16.90
C GLY A 50 4.12 4.62 15.61
N VAL A 51 4.46 4.01 14.46
CA VAL A 51 3.80 4.28 13.19
C VAL A 51 2.47 3.54 13.12
N GLU A 52 1.39 4.27 12.94
CA GLU A 52 0.06 3.72 12.65
C GLU A 52 0.00 3.20 11.20
N VAL A 53 0.18 1.89 11.02
CA VAL A 53 0.19 1.24 9.70
C VAL A 53 -1.22 0.86 9.26
N VAL A 54 -1.66 1.34 8.09
CA VAL A 54 -2.86 0.83 7.41
C VAL A 54 -2.46 -0.38 6.56
N ASP A 55 -2.72 -1.58 7.07
CA ASP A 55 -2.49 -2.82 6.34
C ASP A 55 -3.64 -3.14 5.36
N GLY A 56 -3.53 -4.26 4.64
CA GLY A 56 -4.53 -4.66 3.65
C GLY A 56 -5.93 -4.84 4.25
N ARG A 57 -6.04 -5.33 5.49
CA ARG A 57 -7.33 -5.49 6.17
C ARG A 57 -7.95 -4.13 6.52
N ALA A 58 -7.15 -3.22 7.07
CA ALA A 58 -7.62 -1.87 7.39
C ALA A 58 -8.01 -1.07 6.15
N TRP A 59 -7.27 -1.21 5.03
CA TRP A 59 -7.65 -0.60 3.76
C TRP A 59 -8.99 -1.15 3.24
N LEU A 60 -9.22 -2.47 3.31
CA LEU A 60 -10.48 -3.06 2.90
C LEU A 60 -11.66 -2.58 3.77
N ALA A 61 -11.44 -2.34 5.06
CA ALA A 61 -12.46 -1.75 5.93
C ALA A 61 -12.81 -0.30 5.52
N ILE A 62 -11.82 0.51 5.12
CA ILE A 62 -12.08 1.84 4.55
C ILE A 62 -12.89 1.71 3.25
N ASP A 63 -12.48 0.80 2.36
CA ASP A 63 -13.15 0.58 1.07
C ASP A 63 -14.63 0.19 1.24
N GLU A 64 -14.91 -0.75 2.15
CA GLU A 64 -16.26 -1.20 2.49
C GLU A 64 -17.09 -0.07 3.09
N HIS A 65 -16.49 0.70 4.02
CA HIS A 65 -17.17 1.83 4.64
C HIS A 65 -17.55 2.91 3.62
N GLU A 66 -16.64 3.30 2.72
CA GLU A 66 -16.92 4.28 1.67
C GLU A 66 -18.02 3.82 0.71
N LYS A 67 -18.04 2.53 0.36
CA LYS A 67 -19.10 1.94 -0.48
C LYS A 67 -20.46 1.98 0.22
N GLY A 68 -20.52 1.60 1.50
CA GLY A 68 -21.75 1.69 2.30
C GLY A 68 -22.31 3.11 2.39
N LEU A 69 -21.44 4.11 2.55
CA LEU A 69 -21.85 5.53 2.52
C LEU A 69 -22.36 5.97 1.12
N GLY A 70 -21.87 5.36 0.05
CA GLY A 70 -22.32 5.63 -1.32
C GLY A 70 -23.70 5.06 -1.61
N GLU A 71 -23.97 3.83 -1.15
CA GLU A 71 -25.20 3.10 -1.42
C GLU A 71 -26.45 3.88 -0.97
N ALA A 72 -26.39 4.50 0.22
CA ALA A 72 -27.46 5.33 0.75
C ALA A 72 -27.81 6.56 -0.13
N ALA A 73 -26.88 6.98 -0.98
CA ALA A 73 -27.03 8.10 -1.91
C ALA A 73 -27.12 7.67 -3.39
N GLY A 74 -27.25 6.36 -3.67
CA GLY A 74 -27.27 5.83 -5.03
C GLY A 74 -25.94 5.97 -5.79
N ARG A 75 -24.81 6.00 -5.07
CA ARG A 75 -23.45 6.15 -5.61
C ARG A 75 -22.64 4.87 -5.36
N GLU A 76 -21.63 4.61 -6.20
CA GLU A 76 -20.68 3.51 -5.96
C GLU A 76 -19.96 3.67 -4.61
N ARG A 77 -19.57 4.91 -4.28
CA ARG A 77 -18.97 5.27 -2.99
C ARG A 77 -19.12 6.75 -2.67
N THR A 78 -18.99 7.05 -1.38
CA THR A 78 -18.73 8.38 -0.85
C THR A 78 -17.42 8.31 -0.07
N LYS A 79 -16.40 9.07 -0.52
CA LYS A 79 -15.08 9.02 0.09
C LYS A 79 -15.05 9.65 1.48
N LEU A 80 -14.25 9.09 2.37
CA LEU A 80 -13.94 9.73 3.63
C LEU A 80 -13.17 11.04 3.36
N PRO A 81 -13.59 12.16 3.96
CA PRO A 81 -13.17 13.49 3.51
C PRO A 81 -11.74 13.86 3.92
N ASN A 82 -11.16 13.18 4.91
CA ASN A 82 -9.86 13.51 5.45
C ASN A 82 -9.16 12.29 6.07
N ARG A 83 -7.88 12.47 6.40
CA ARG A 83 -7.04 11.44 7.00
C ARG A 83 -7.57 10.92 8.32
N ALA A 84 -8.03 11.80 9.22
CA ALA A 84 -8.51 11.38 10.54
C ALA A 84 -9.67 10.38 10.42
N ALA A 85 -10.65 10.67 9.57
CA ALA A 85 -11.78 9.77 9.32
C ALA A 85 -11.33 8.42 8.73
N MET A 86 -10.34 8.42 7.82
CA MET A 86 -9.76 7.16 7.31
C MET A 86 -9.07 6.36 8.42
N MET A 87 -8.33 7.02 9.32
CA MET A 87 -7.63 6.36 10.42
C MET A 87 -8.60 5.79 11.46
N ASP A 88 -9.72 6.47 11.74
CA ASP A 88 -10.75 5.98 12.66
C ASP A 88 -11.36 4.65 12.16
N VAL A 89 -11.68 4.59 10.86
CA VAL A 89 -12.20 3.36 10.24
C VAL A 89 -11.13 2.26 10.20
N ALA A 90 -9.89 2.62 9.83
CA ALA A 90 -8.76 1.68 9.81
C ALA A 90 -8.50 1.05 11.19
N ALA A 91 -8.49 1.85 12.26
CA ALA A 91 -8.28 1.38 13.62
C ALA A 91 -9.34 0.37 14.07
N SER A 92 -10.60 0.54 13.63
CA SER A 92 -11.69 -0.39 13.92
C SER A 92 -11.50 -1.79 13.33
N ALA A 93 -10.60 -1.94 12.34
CA ALA A 93 -10.24 -3.21 11.72
C ALA A 93 -9.07 -3.92 12.41
N HIS A 94 -8.27 -3.19 13.21
CA HIS A 94 -7.19 -3.77 14.02
C HIS A 94 -7.67 -4.18 15.42
N ALA A 95 -8.74 -3.55 15.92
CA ALA A 95 -9.38 -3.91 17.19
C ALA A 95 -10.25 -5.19 17.11
N ARG A 96 -10.44 -5.75 15.92
CA ARG A 96 -11.23 -6.96 15.63
C ARG A 96 -10.32 -8.10 15.20
#